data_AF-A0A2T7P077-F1
#
_entry.id   AF-A0A2T7P077-F1
#
_cell.length_a   1.000
_cell.length_b   1.000
_cell.length_c   1.000
_cell.angle_alpha   90.00
_cell.angle_beta   90.00
_cell.angle_gamma   90.00
#
_symmetry.space_group_name_H-M   'P 1'
#
loop_
_entity.id
_entity.type
_entity.pdbx_description
1 polymer ?
#
loop_
_entity_poly.entity_id
_entity_poly.type
_entity_poly.pdbx_seq_one_letter_code
_entity_poly.pdbx_strand_id
1 'polypeptide(L)'
;MMLLQILGSDSTFHFQHYGVPHARVRRSISHTRVLRSHPHVKSAVQQTGFIRQKRGYKPLIDALSKGVDQKLASIAVNDKATQTAEVKLPTDPDFGKEWYLRNTGQSKGVPGLDLNVVAAWSMGYTGKGITTAIMDDGIDYLHEDLKYNYNADASYDFSSNDPYPYPRYTDTWFNSHGTRCAGEVAAARDNNVCGVGVAYGSMVAGLRMLDQPFMTDLIEANAMGHMPNGRNGKGNIYVWASGDGGPNDDCNCDGYAASMWTVSINSATNDGRTAGYDESCSSTLASTFSNGKSSSHDAGVATTDLYNNCTASHSGTSAAAPEAAGVFALALEANKNLTWRDIQHLTVLTSKRNSLYDSNGVHKWQLNGARLEFNHLFGYGVMDAAAMADLARQWASLPERFHCTAGTITQEREFSFGKNIRFTIDSNGCAGTENEVNYLEHVQAYITLRASYRGCVTMYLTSPMNTTSMILSQRPNDDDDKNGFTRWPFMTTHTWAEVSRGTWTLDVVMEPILGLKNNLETGIFKEWSLVLHGTRTPPYTDQPRMPAGVHEKLEMVRRAHESGVFMV
;
A
#
# COMPACT_ATOMS: atom_id res chain seq x y z
N MET A 1 32.54 -18.61 -12.32
CA MET A 1 31.75 -18.42 -11.09
C MET A 1 32.01 -17.01 -10.58
N MET A 2 31.06 -16.43 -9.88
CA MET A 2 31.15 -15.09 -9.29
C MET A 2 30.67 -15.17 -7.84
N LEU A 3 31.35 -14.44 -6.95
CA LEU A 3 30.95 -14.24 -5.57
C LEU A 3 30.59 -12.77 -5.41
N LEU A 4 29.32 -12.49 -5.20
CA LEU A 4 28.81 -11.15 -4.95
C LEU A 4 28.61 -11.00 -3.45
N GLN A 5 29.29 -10.04 -2.83
CA GLN A 5 29.10 -9.76 -1.40
C GLN A 5 27.65 -9.30 -1.16
N ILE A 6 27.00 -9.84 -0.13
CA ILE A 6 25.64 -9.43 0.24
C ILE A 6 25.71 -8.07 0.93
N LEU A 7 24.84 -7.14 0.53
CA LEU A 7 24.76 -5.79 1.10
C LEU A 7 24.55 -5.88 2.63
N GLY A 8 25.36 -5.14 3.40
CA GLY A 8 25.28 -5.14 4.87
C GLY A 8 25.94 -6.35 5.56
N SER A 9 26.69 -7.19 4.83
CA SER A 9 27.45 -8.31 5.42
C SER A 9 28.88 -8.40 4.91
N ASP A 10 29.85 -8.47 5.82
CA ASP A 10 31.27 -8.63 5.49
C ASP A 10 31.68 -10.09 5.23
N SER A 11 30.82 -11.04 5.60
CA SER A 11 31.14 -12.47 5.59
C SER A 11 30.20 -13.31 4.73
N THR A 12 29.20 -12.70 4.09
CA THR A 12 28.18 -13.44 3.34
C THR A 12 28.23 -13.05 1.87
N PHE A 13 28.21 -14.06 1.00
CA PHE A 13 28.35 -13.89 -0.44
C PHE A 13 27.28 -14.71 -1.17
N HIS A 14 26.68 -14.12 -2.21
CA HIS A 14 25.89 -14.81 -3.20
C HIS A 14 26.82 -15.47 -4.23
N PHE A 15 26.78 -16.80 -4.28
CA PHE A 15 27.59 -17.60 -5.19
C PHE A 15 26.83 -17.92 -6.49
N GLN A 16 27.30 -17.37 -7.61
CA GLN A 16 26.72 -17.58 -8.93
C GLN A 16 27.67 -18.44 -9.79
N HIS A 17 27.18 -19.56 -10.32
CA HIS A 17 28.00 -20.50 -11.09
C HIS A 17 27.55 -20.58 -12.55
N TYR A 18 28.36 -20.05 -13.48
CA TYR A 18 28.03 -19.98 -14.92
C TYR A 18 27.71 -21.32 -15.60
N GLY A 19 28.28 -22.44 -15.10
CA GLY A 19 28.00 -23.79 -15.61
C GLY A 19 26.80 -24.50 -14.96
N VAL A 20 26.10 -23.86 -14.02
CA VAL A 20 24.92 -24.43 -13.36
C VAL A 20 23.72 -23.56 -13.70
N PRO A 21 22.57 -24.12 -14.12
CA PRO A 21 21.36 -23.36 -14.37
C PRO A 21 20.99 -22.47 -13.18
N HIS A 22 20.66 -21.20 -13.45
CA HIS A 22 20.31 -20.20 -12.44
C HIS A 22 19.12 -20.62 -11.56
N ALA A 23 18.18 -21.40 -12.11
CA ALA A 23 17.06 -21.93 -11.37
C ALA A 23 16.79 -23.39 -11.69
N ARG A 24 16.30 -24.13 -10.70
CA ARG A 24 15.91 -25.54 -10.80
C ARG A 24 14.74 -25.83 -9.88
N VAL A 25 13.83 -26.70 -10.33
CA VAL A 25 12.68 -27.18 -9.54
C VAL A 25 13.10 -28.11 -8.40
N ARG A 26 14.29 -28.73 -8.49
CA ARG A 26 14.85 -29.64 -7.48
C ARG A 26 16.02 -29.01 -6.74
N ARG A 27 16.16 -29.35 -5.45
CA ARG A 27 17.29 -28.94 -4.61
C ARG A 27 18.62 -29.42 -5.21
N SER A 28 19.62 -28.56 -5.18
CA SER A 28 20.98 -28.79 -5.69
C SER A 28 21.87 -29.40 -4.61
N ILE A 29 21.42 -30.52 -4.01
CA ILE A 29 22.01 -31.10 -2.79
C ILE A 29 23.52 -31.39 -2.96
N SER A 30 23.92 -31.90 -4.12
CA SER A 30 25.33 -32.21 -4.42
C SER A 30 26.20 -30.96 -4.38
N HIS A 31 25.80 -29.89 -5.07
CA HIS A 31 26.56 -28.63 -5.10
C HIS A 31 26.59 -27.96 -3.73
N THR A 32 25.46 -27.93 -3.01
CA THR A 32 25.41 -27.38 -1.65
C THR A 32 26.30 -28.15 -0.68
N ARG A 33 26.39 -29.47 -0.83
CA ARG A 33 27.30 -30.30 -0.01
C ARG A 33 28.75 -29.99 -0.29
N VAL A 34 29.14 -29.81 -1.56
CA VAL A 34 30.51 -29.42 -1.93
C VAL A 34 30.87 -28.06 -1.33
N LEU A 35 29.97 -27.07 -1.43
CA LEU A 35 30.18 -25.76 -0.81
C LEU A 35 30.37 -25.87 0.70
N ARG A 36 29.50 -26.62 1.40
CA ARG A 36 29.60 -26.82 2.86
C ARG A 36 30.85 -27.57 3.30
N SER A 37 31.45 -28.37 2.43
CA SER A 37 32.69 -29.08 2.74
C SER A 37 33.96 -28.24 2.52
N HIS A 38 33.83 -27.06 1.92
CA HIS A 38 34.98 -26.21 1.63
C HIS A 38 35.51 -25.54 2.92
N PRO A 39 36.82 -25.56 3.21
CA PRO A 39 37.38 -25.06 4.49
C PRO A 39 37.07 -23.59 4.80
N HIS A 40 36.90 -22.77 3.77
CA HIS A 40 36.59 -21.34 3.91
C HIS A 40 35.08 -21.03 3.95
N VAL A 41 34.21 -22.03 3.84
CA VAL A 41 32.76 -21.85 3.84
C VAL A 41 32.19 -22.35 5.17
N LYS A 42 31.79 -21.40 6.03
CA LYS A 42 31.17 -21.72 7.32
C LYS A 42 29.78 -22.35 7.15
N SER A 43 28.99 -21.85 6.22
CA SER A 43 27.66 -22.37 5.88
C SER A 43 27.33 -22.06 4.42
N ALA A 44 26.48 -22.89 3.82
CA ALA A 44 25.91 -22.63 2.50
C ALA A 44 24.42 -22.94 2.53
N VAL A 45 23.62 -21.97 2.10
CA VAL A 45 22.15 -22.05 2.02
C VAL A 45 21.75 -21.88 0.57
N GLN A 46 20.94 -22.82 0.07
CA GLN A 46 20.39 -22.70 -1.27
C GLN A 46 19.15 -21.79 -1.20
N GLN A 47 19.10 -20.78 -2.05
CA GLN A 47 17.92 -19.94 -2.17
C GLN A 47 16.76 -20.71 -2.78
N THR A 48 15.58 -20.56 -2.19
CA THR A 48 14.32 -21.00 -2.74
C THR A 48 13.68 -19.82 -3.44
N GLY A 49 13.24 -20.02 -4.67
CA GLY A 49 12.47 -19.03 -5.39
C GLY A 49 11.06 -19.52 -5.66
N PHE A 50 10.11 -18.58 -5.74
CA PHE A 50 8.71 -18.86 -6.05
C PHE A 50 8.42 -18.50 -7.50
N ILE A 51 7.64 -19.35 -8.18
CA ILE A 51 7.20 -19.08 -9.54
C ILE A 51 6.18 -17.95 -9.48
N ARG A 52 6.45 -16.87 -10.22
CA ARG A 52 5.50 -15.77 -10.38
C ARG A 52 4.49 -16.13 -11.47
N GLN A 53 3.20 -15.99 -11.15
CA GLN A 53 2.11 -16.00 -12.13
C GLN A 53 1.38 -14.66 -12.06
N LYS A 54 1.37 -13.91 -13.17
CA LYS A 54 0.65 -12.63 -13.24
C LYS A 54 -0.85 -12.92 -13.44
N ARG A 55 -1.69 -12.42 -12.54
CA ARG A 55 -3.17 -12.52 -12.64
C ARG A 55 -3.68 -11.42 -13.60
N GLY A 56 -4.74 -11.70 -14.36
CA GLY A 56 -5.48 -10.68 -15.12
C GLY A 56 -5.00 -10.33 -16.53
N TYR A 57 -4.03 -11.05 -17.12
CA TYR A 57 -3.58 -10.76 -18.48
C TYR A 57 -4.51 -11.38 -19.55
N LYS A 58 -5.25 -10.55 -20.29
CA LYS A 58 -6.02 -10.98 -21.47
C LYS A 58 -5.12 -10.96 -22.73
N PRO A 59 -5.17 -11.98 -23.61
CA PRO A 59 -4.54 -11.93 -24.93
C PRO A 59 -5.11 -10.82 -25.82
N LEU A 60 -4.26 -10.28 -26.71
CA LEU A 60 -4.44 -9.10 -27.54
C LEU A 60 -5.42 -9.29 -28.74
N ILE A 61 -6.69 -9.60 -28.48
CA ILE A 61 -7.73 -9.54 -29.53
C ILE A 61 -8.75 -8.42 -29.28
N ASP A 62 -8.91 -7.92 -28.05
CA ASP A 62 -9.87 -6.84 -27.78
C ASP A 62 -9.29 -5.41 -27.95
N ALA A 63 -7.98 -5.22 -27.74
CA ALA A 63 -7.34 -3.89 -27.68
C ALA A 63 -7.22 -3.17 -29.05
N LEU A 64 -7.37 -3.90 -30.16
CA LEU A 64 -7.25 -3.34 -31.52
C LEU A 64 -8.59 -2.94 -32.16
N SER A 65 -9.71 -3.05 -31.44
CA SER A 65 -11.06 -2.89 -32.03
C SER A 65 -11.79 -1.58 -31.72
N LYS A 66 -11.19 -0.63 -30.98
CA LYS A 66 -11.85 0.64 -30.64
C LYS A 66 -10.98 1.86 -30.92
N GLY A 67 -10.71 2.08 -32.21
CA GLY A 67 -10.48 3.41 -32.75
C GLY A 67 -11.69 3.81 -33.59
N VAL A 68 -12.15 5.05 -33.41
CA VAL A 68 -12.97 5.90 -34.30
C VAL A 68 -14.18 6.56 -33.59
N ASP A 69 -14.08 7.89 -33.53
CA ASP A 69 -15.06 8.98 -33.45
C ASP A 69 -16.05 9.11 -32.27
N GLN A 70 -15.95 10.25 -31.55
CA GLN A 70 -16.91 11.35 -31.75
C GLN A 70 -16.49 12.70 -31.13
N LYS A 71 -16.85 13.76 -31.86
CA LYS A 71 -16.67 15.20 -31.62
C LYS A 71 -17.94 15.82 -30.97
N LEU A 72 -17.77 17.02 -30.38
CA LEU A 72 -18.77 18.05 -29.97
C LEU A 72 -19.40 17.86 -28.58
N ALA A 73 -19.73 18.89 -27.78
CA ALA A 73 -19.52 20.34 -27.77
C ALA A 73 -19.82 20.86 -26.34
N SER A 74 -19.20 21.98 -25.96
CA SER A 74 -19.33 22.66 -24.67
C SER A 74 -20.66 23.39 -24.47
N ILE A 75 -21.23 23.35 -23.25
CA ILE A 75 -22.19 24.33 -22.73
C ILE A 75 -21.59 24.92 -21.45
N ALA A 76 -21.38 26.24 -21.44
CA ALA A 76 -20.89 26.99 -20.30
C ALA A 76 -22.05 27.43 -19.40
N VAL A 77 -21.88 27.26 -18.09
CA VAL A 77 -22.68 27.93 -17.06
C VAL A 77 -21.80 29.01 -16.43
N ASN A 78 -22.28 30.26 -16.50
CA ASN A 78 -21.69 31.43 -15.87
C ASN A 78 -21.97 31.38 -14.36
N ASP A 79 -20.92 31.36 -13.54
CA ASP A 79 -21.00 31.84 -12.16
C ASP A 79 -19.88 32.83 -11.87
N LYS A 80 -20.26 33.91 -11.18
CA LYS A 80 -19.47 35.15 -11.06
C LYS A 80 -18.25 34.99 -10.15
N ALA A 81 -17.17 35.58 -10.62
CA ALA A 81 -15.80 35.55 -10.11
C ALA A 81 -15.60 35.97 -8.65
N THR A 82 -14.70 35.24 -7.99
CA THR A 82 -13.72 35.81 -7.05
C THR A 82 -12.35 35.58 -7.70
N GLN A 83 -11.61 36.65 -8.01
CA GLN A 83 -10.32 36.58 -8.72
C GLN A 83 -9.28 35.80 -7.90
N THR A 84 -9.05 34.56 -8.30
CA THR A 84 -7.84 33.78 -8.01
C THR A 84 -7.21 33.45 -9.36
N ALA A 85 -5.88 33.43 -9.45
CA ALA A 85 -5.16 33.18 -10.70
C ALA A 85 -5.70 31.89 -11.37
N GLU A 86 -6.18 32.00 -12.60
CA GLU A 86 -6.77 30.89 -13.33
C GLU A 86 -5.69 29.82 -13.54
N VAL A 87 -5.84 28.67 -12.87
CA VAL A 87 -4.87 27.57 -12.95
C VAL A 87 -4.94 27.01 -14.35
N LYS A 88 -3.91 27.28 -15.17
CA LYS A 88 -3.81 26.71 -16.51
C LYS A 88 -3.76 25.19 -16.37
N LEU A 89 -4.71 24.50 -16.97
CA LEU A 89 -4.77 23.04 -16.99
C LEU A 89 -3.73 22.46 -17.96
N PRO A 90 -3.27 21.22 -17.73
CA PRO A 90 -2.48 20.47 -18.71
C PRO A 90 -3.15 20.45 -20.08
N THR A 91 -2.33 20.54 -21.12
CA THR A 91 -2.73 20.55 -22.54
C THR A 91 -2.58 19.18 -23.21
N ASP A 92 -2.11 18.19 -22.45
CA ASP A 92 -1.82 16.84 -22.93
C ASP A 92 -3.09 16.12 -23.42
N PRO A 93 -3.03 15.35 -24.53
CA PRO A 93 -4.21 14.79 -25.19
C PRO A 93 -5.12 13.93 -24.32
N ASP A 94 -4.55 13.17 -23.38
CA ASP A 94 -5.26 12.24 -22.52
C ASP A 94 -5.62 12.83 -21.14
N PHE A 95 -5.26 14.08 -20.83
CA PHE A 95 -5.63 14.71 -19.54
C PHE A 95 -7.14 14.71 -19.29
N GLY A 96 -7.95 14.84 -20.35
CA GLY A 96 -9.42 14.72 -20.24
C GLY A 96 -9.92 13.33 -19.83
N LYS A 97 -9.08 12.29 -19.95
CA LYS A 97 -9.36 10.90 -19.56
C LYS A 97 -8.83 10.58 -18.15
N GLU A 98 -7.94 11.40 -17.59
CA GLU A 98 -7.35 11.23 -16.25
C GLU A 98 -8.30 11.73 -15.16
N TRP A 99 -9.44 11.05 -15.05
CA TRP A 99 -10.50 11.38 -14.10
C TRP A 99 -10.06 11.34 -12.64
N TYR A 100 -9.05 10.53 -12.32
CA TYR A 100 -8.46 10.42 -10.98
C TYR A 100 -7.67 11.69 -10.59
N LEU A 101 -7.19 12.48 -11.57
CA LEU A 101 -6.58 13.79 -11.34
C LEU A 101 -7.63 14.90 -11.28
N ARG A 102 -8.67 14.79 -12.10
CA ARG A 102 -9.77 15.75 -12.17
C ARG A 102 -11.06 15.10 -12.66
N ASN A 103 -11.99 14.85 -11.75
CA ASN A 103 -13.28 14.26 -12.04
C ASN A 103 -14.31 15.38 -12.25
N THR A 104 -14.69 15.60 -13.50
CA THR A 104 -15.77 16.53 -13.89
C THR A 104 -17.10 15.80 -14.12
N GLY A 105 -17.22 14.54 -13.72
CA GLY A 105 -18.36 13.67 -14.02
C GLY A 105 -18.22 12.88 -15.33
N GLN A 106 -17.01 12.84 -15.90
CA GLN A 106 -16.73 11.98 -17.05
C GLN A 106 -16.94 10.51 -16.68
N SER A 107 -17.36 9.71 -17.66
CA SER A 107 -17.62 8.27 -17.47
C SER A 107 -18.58 7.96 -16.30
N LYS A 108 -19.58 8.83 -16.06
CA LYS A 108 -20.53 8.72 -14.94
C LYS A 108 -19.89 8.77 -13.54
N GLY A 109 -18.69 9.33 -13.44
CA GLY A 109 -18.03 9.56 -12.16
C GLY A 109 -18.75 10.61 -11.31
N VAL A 110 -18.41 10.66 -10.03
CA VAL A 110 -18.88 11.70 -9.11
C VAL A 110 -17.95 12.92 -9.22
N PRO A 111 -18.43 14.09 -9.68
CA PRO A 111 -17.58 15.27 -9.78
C PRO A 111 -16.88 15.63 -8.46
N GLY A 112 -15.59 15.92 -8.52
CA GLY A 112 -14.76 16.18 -7.34
C GLY A 112 -14.38 14.94 -6.51
N LEU A 113 -14.78 13.74 -6.94
CA LEU A 113 -14.18 12.49 -6.47
C LEU A 113 -12.94 12.20 -7.31
N ASP A 114 -11.87 12.90 -6.96
CA ASP A 114 -10.53 12.81 -7.52
C ASP A 114 -9.49 13.08 -6.42
N LEU A 115 -8.20 12.99 -6.75
CA LEU A 115 -7.09 13.20 -5.82
C LEU A 115 -6.89 14.67 -5.44
N ASN A 116 -7.67 15.61 -5.98
CA ASN A 116 -7.52 17.05 -5.75
C ASN A 116 -6.11 17.58 -6.11
N VAL A 117 -5.46 16.99 -7.12
CA VAL A 117 -4.06 17.34 -7.50
C VAL A 117 -3.95 18.73 -8.12
N VAL A 118 -4.99 19.18 -8.82
CA VAL A 118 -4.98 20.49 -9.48
C VAL A 118 -4.86 21.61 -8.45
N ALA A 119 -5.45 21.44 -7.27
CA ALA A 119 -5.27 22.36 -6.15
C ALA A 119 -3.87 22.25 -5.52
N ALA A 120 -3.24 21.07 -5.51
CA ALA A 120 -1.84 20.95 -5.10
C ALA A 120 -0.88 21.67 -6.08
N TRP A 121 -1.13 21.52 -7.39
CA TRP A 121 -0.38 22.20 -8.43
C TRP A 121 -0.57 23.73 -8.38
N SER A 122 -1.76 24.21 -8.02
CA SER A 122 -2.02 25.65 -7.86
C SER A 122 -1.28 26.26 -6.66
N MET A 123 -0.97 25.45 -5.65
CA MET A 123 -0.07 25.83 -4.54
C MET A 123 1.41 25.79 -4.94
N GLY A 124 1.74 25.34 -6.16
CA GLY A 124 3.10 25.29 -6.69
C GLY A 124 3.84 23.97 -6.44
N TYR A 125 3.17 22.95 -5.93
CA TYR A 125 3.78 21.62 -5.72
C TYR A 125 3.57 20.74 -6.94
N THR A 126 4.65 20.22 -7.49
CA THR A 126 4.68 19.36 -8.69
C THR A 126 5.51 18.09 -8.49
N GLY A 127 6.11 17.92 -7.31
CA GLY A 127 7.02 16.83 -6.94
C GLY A 127 8.50 17.19 -7.12
N LYS A 128 8.84 18.47 -7.30
CA LYS A 128 10.18 18.89 -7.72
C LYS A 128 11.27 18.46 -6.73
N GLY A 129 12.28 17.78 -7.28
CA GLY A 129 13.44 17.32 -6.52
C GLY A 129 13.13 16.16 -5.58
N ILE A 130 12.04 15.43 -5.85
CA ILE A 130 11.71 14.13 -5.27
C ILE A 130 11.92 13.06 -6.35
N THR A 131 12.36 11.87 -5.96
CA THR A 131 12.48 10.71 -6.85
C THR A 131 11.64 9.57 -6.29
N THR A 132 10.81 8.97 -7.14
CA THR A 132 10.01 7.78 -6.84
C THR A 132 10.56 6.59 -7.60
N ALA A 133 10.89 5.50 -6.89
CA ALA A 133 11.38 4.28 -7.52
C ALA A 133 10.23 3.28 -7.72
N ILE A 134 10.04 2.81 -8.96
CA ILE A 134 9.05 1.78 -9.31
C ILE A 134 9.72 0.41 -9.25
N MET A 135 9.37 -0.36 -8.23
CA MET A 135 9.84 -1.74 -8.03
C MET A 135 8.97 -2.73 -8.80
N ASP A 136 9.32 -3.00 -10.06
CA ASP A 136 8.44 -3.78 -10.93
C ASP A 136 9.19 -4.56 -12.04
N ASP A 137 8.58 -4.69 -13.22
CA ASP A 137 9.06 -5.42 -14.40
C ASP A 137 9.93 -4.58 -15.35
N GLY A 138 10.20 -3.32 -14.98
CA GLY A 138 11.06 -2.38 -15.69
C GLY A 138 10.33 -1.07 -16.06
N ILE A 139 11.09 -0.04 -16.44
CA ILE A 139 10.54 1.22 -16.95
C ILE A 139 11.13 1.49 -18.33
N ASP A 140 10.26 1.76 -19.30
CA ASP A 140 10.64 2.32 -20.60
C ASP A 140 11.09 3.78 -20.40
N TYR A 141 12.30 3.96 -19.91
CA TYR A 141 12.88 5.28 -19.63
C TYR A 141 13.19 6.08 -20.90
N LEU A 142 12.94 5.51 -22.09
CA LEU A 142 13.02 6.21 -23.37
C LEU A 142 11.66 6.73 -23.86
N HIS A 143 10.57 6.36 -23.17
CA HIS A 143 9.23 6.89 -23.44
C HIS A 143 9.26 8.42 -23.46
N GLU A 144 8.66 9.04 -24.48
CA GLU A 144 8.68 10.50 -24.70
C GLU A 144 8.17 11.28 -23.50
N ASP A 145 7.24 10.66 -22.76
CA ASP A 145 6.62 11.22 -21.56
C ASP A 145 7.39 10.96 -20.26
N LEU A 146 8.43 10.12 -20.26
CA LEU A 146 9.22 9.77 -19.07
C LEU A 146 10.69 10.19 -19.17
N LYS A 147 11.26 10.28 -20.37
CA LYS A 147 12.70 10.40 -20.61
C LYS A 147 13.38 11.59 -19.91
N TYR A 148 12.66 12.69 -19.71
CA TYR A 148 13.19 13.87 -19.01
C TYR A 148 13.00 13.82 -17.49
N ASN A 149 12.11 12.95 -17.01
CA ASN A 149 11.86 12.70 -15.60
C ASN A 149 12.52 11.39 -15.13
N TYR A 150 13.37 10.75 -15.92
CA TYR A 150 14.06 9.52 -15.52
C TYR A 150 15.33 9.80 -14.68
N ASN A 151 15.44 9.16 -13.52
CA ASN A 151 16.62 9.20 -12.67
C ASN A 151 17.43 7.90 -12.79
N ALA A 152 18.48 7.95 -13.62
CA ALA A 152 19.37 6.81 -13.86
C ALA A 152 20.17 6.42 -12.60
N ASP A 153 20.63 7.38 -11.80
CA ASP A 153 21.46 7.13 -10.61
C ASP A 153 20.69 6.35 -9.54
N ALA A 154 19.38 6.56 -9.45
CA ALA A 154 18.48 5.86 -8.55
C ALA A 154 17.94 4.53 -9.11
N SER A 155 18.26 4.17 -10.35
CA SER A 155 17.72 3.02 -11.06
C SER A 155 18.66 1.81 -11.05
N TYR A 156 18.10 0.60 -11.08
CA TYR A 156 18.87 -0.64 -11.15
C TYR A 156 18.05 -1.82 -11.66
N ASP A 157 18.68 -2.72 -12.43
CA ASP A 157 18.10 -4.00 -12.82
C ASP A 157 18.62 -5.12 -11.90
N PHE A 158 17.82 -5.51 -10.92
CA PHE A 158 18.10 -6.67 -10.06
C PHE A 158 17.84 -8.01 -10.79
N SER A 159 17.11 -7.97 -11.90
CA SER A 159 16.82 -9.13 -12.72
C SER A 159 18.03 -9.55 -13.57
N SER A 160 18.74 -8.58 -14.13
CA SER A 160 19.92 -8.81 -14.99
C SER A 160 21.24 -8.47 -14.29
N ASN A 161 21.17 -7.83 -13.12
CA ASN A 161 22.28 -7.33 -12.33
C ASN A 161 23.14 -6.32 -13.09
N ASP A 162 22.50 -5.27 -13.61
CA ASP A 162 23.10 -4.17 -14.35
C ASP A 162 22.33 -2.84 -14.10
N PRO A 163 22.83 -1.67 -14.52
CA PRO A 163 22.19 -0.39 -14.21
C PRO A 163 21.03 -0.01 -15.15
N TYR A 164 20.59 -0.88 -16.05
CA TYR A 164 19.61 -0.57 -17.10
C TYR A 164 18.28 -1.32 -16.86
N PRO A 165 17.34 -0.76 -16.08
CA PRO A 165 16.05 -1.40 -15.78
C PRO A 165 15.05 -1.33 -16.95
N TYR A 166 15.54 -1.42 -18.19
CA TYR A 166 14.70 -1.36 -19.37
C TYR A 166 13.86 -2.65 -19.48
N PRO A 167 12.55 -2.55 -19.77
CA PRO A 167 11.68 -3.71 -19.84
C PRO A 167 12.08 -4.57 -21.04
N ARG A 168 12.13 -5.88 -20.83
CA ARG A 168 12.32 -6.82 -21.92
C ARG A 168 11.04 -6.94 -22.73
N TYR A 169 11.13 -6.69 -24.03
CA TYR A 169 10.00 -6.82 -24.93
C TYR A 169 9.53 -8.27 -25.07
N THR A 170 8.21 -8.42 -25.07
CA THR A 170 7.52 -9.69 -25.28
C THR A 170 6.27 -9.43 -26.12
N ASP A 171 5.86 -10.38 -26.95
CA ASP A 171 4.65 -10.29 -27.79
C ASP A 171 3.36 -10.12 -26.97
N THR A 172 3.41 -10.45 -25.68
CA THR A 172 2.29 -10.32 -24.76
C THR A 172 2.34 -9.05 -23.92
N TRP A 173 3.31 -8.16 -24.12
CA TRP A 173 3.37 -6.90 -23.37
C TRP A 173 3.47 -7.12 -21.83
N PHE A 174 4.03 -8.27 -21.46
CA PHE A 174 4.09 -8.80 -20.10
C PHE A 174 4.77 -7.85 -19.12
N ASN A 175 5.81 -7.15 -19.59
CA ASN A 175 6.66 -6.23 -18.82
C ASN A 175 6.27 -4.74 -18.98
N SER A 176 4.97 -4.46 -19.14
CA SER A 176 4.46 -3.09 -19.32
C SER A 176 4.09 -2.38 -18.02
N HIS A 177 4.05 -3.13 -16.92
CA HIS A 177 3.39 -2.68 -15.71
C HIS A 177 4.18 -1.55 -15.05
N GLY A 178 5.49 -1.70 -14.88
CA GLY A 178 6.34 -0.66 -14.31
C GLY A 178 6.34 0.65 -15.11
N THR A 179 6.20 0.57 -16.44
CA THR A 179 6.10 1.76 -17.30
C THR A 179 4.77 2.50 -17.09
N ARG A 180 3.66 1.77 -16.92
CA ARG A 180 2.34 2.37 -16.62
C ARG A 180 2.34 3.07 -15.26
N CYS A 181 2.88 2.40 -14.25
CA CYS A 181 3.05 2.95 -12.91
C CYS A 181 3.95 4.20 -12.89
N ALA A 182 5.01 4.21 -13.69
CA ALA A 182 5.90 5.37 -13.79
C ALA A 182 5.18 6.62 -14.36
N GLY A 183 4.32 6.44 -15.36
CA GLY A 183 3.52 7.52 -15.95
C GLY A 183 2.54 8.14 -14.97
N GLU A 184 1.86 7.34 -14.15
CA GLU A 184 0.92 7.84 -13.14
C GLU A 184 1.61 8.76 -12.12
N VAL A 185 2.87 8.48 -11.81
CA VAL A 185 3.67 9.31 -10.91
C VAL A 185 4.19 10.56 -11.60
N ALA A 186 4.90 10.41 -12.73
CA ALA A 186 5.74 11.48 -13.28
C ALA A 186 5.76 11.56 -14.82
N ALA A 187 4.68 11.15 -15.50
CA ALA A 187 4.46 11.56 -16.89
C ALA A 187 4.62 13.08 -17.00
N ALA A 188 5.32 13.52 -18.04
CA ALA A 188 5.62 14.92 -18.25
C ALA A 188 4.35 15.70 -18.56
N ARG A 189 4.46 17.02 -18.44
CA ARG A 189 3.34 17.94 -18.59
C ARG A 189 3.54 18.84 -19.80
N ASP A 190 2.45 19.11 -20.51
CA ASP A 190 2.37 20.05 -21.62
C ASP A 190 3.38 19.72 -22.74
N ASN A 191 3.62 18.43 -23.00
CA ASN A 191 4.52 17.93 -24.04
C ASN A 191 3.77 17.33 -25.25
N ASN A 192 2.43 17.31 -25.22
CA ASN A 192 1.56 16.78 -26.25
C ASN A 192 1.71 15.25 -26.46
N VAL A 193 2.07 14.53 -25.40
CA VAL A 193 2.18 13.05 -25.36
C VAL A 193 1.32 12.55 -24.21
N CYS A 194 0.51 11.52 -24.44
CA CYS A 194 -0.32 10.89 -23.41
C CYS A 194 -1.06 11.91 -22.51
N GLY A 195 -0.83 11.83 -21.19
CA GLY A 195 -1.49 12.61 -20.15
C GLY A 195 -0.46 13.32 -19.27
N VAL A 196 -0.61 13.26 -17.95
CA VAL A 196 0.33 13.89 -17.01
C VAL A 196 0.38 13.15 -15.67
N GLY A 197 1.57 13.05 -15.06
CA GLY A 197 1.71 12.40 -13.76
C GLY A 197 1.17 13.26 -12.62
N VAL A 198 0.73 12.62 -11.53
CA VAL A 198 0.34 13.30 -10.28
C VAL A 198 1.40 14.29 -9.82
N ALA A 199 2.67 13.87 -9.91
CA ALA A 199 3.86 14.63 -9.57
C ALA A 199 4.78 14.80 -10.81
N TYR A 200 4.25 15.43 -11.86
CA TYR A 200 4.93 15.64 -13.16
C TYR A 200 6.28 16.38 -13.10
N GLY A 201 6.60 17.07 -12.00
CA GLY A 201 7.89 17.72 -11.76
C GLY A 201 8.87 16.86 -10.96
N SER A 202 8.45 15.68 -10.50
CA SER A 202 9.31 14.69 -9.85
C SER A 202 10.09 13.85 -10.86
N MET A 203 11.05 13.08 -10.35
CA MET A 203 11.76 12.07 -11.14
C MET A 203 11.23 10.67 -10.80
N VAL A 204 11.33 9.74 -11.76
CA VAL A 204 11.08 8.31 -11.58
C VAL A 204 12.33 7.49 -11.81
N ALA A 205 12.52 6.45 -11.00
CA ALA A 205 13.58 5.46 -11.14
C ALA A 205 12.99 4.07 -11.32
N GLY A 206 13.66 3.20 -12.06
CA GLY A 206 13.20 1.82 -12.28
C GLY A 206 14.03 0.83 -11.47
N LEU A 207 13.37 -0.01 -10.67
CA LEU A 207 14.00 -1.16 -10.00
C LEU A 207 13.43 -2.44 -10.60
N ARG A 208 14.04 -2.92 -11.70
CA ARG A 208 13.56 -4.09 -12.44
C ARG A 208 13.89 -5.35 -11.67
N MET A 209 12.87 -5.97 -11.08
CA MET A 209 13.03 -7.14 -10.23
C MET A 209 12.02 -8.26 -10.49
N LEU A 210 10.89 -7.93 -11.14
CA LEU A 210 9.80 -8.89 -11.38
C LEU A 210 9.89 -9.64 -12.73
N ASP A 211 10.83 -9.28 -13.61
CA ASP A 211 11.05 -9.97 -14.88
C ASP A 211 12.07 -11.11 -14.75
N GLN A 212 11.76 -12.05 -13.87
CA GLN A 212 12.53 -13.26 -13.63
C GLN A 212 11.65 -14.50 -13.52
N PRO A 213 12.17 -15.70 -13.85
CA PRO A 213 11.41 -16.94 -13.73
C PRO A 213 11.07 -17.31 -12.27
N PHE A 214 11.87 -16.85 -11.30
CA PHE A 214 11.64 -17.08 -9.87
C PHE A 214 11.99 -15.85 -9.05
N MET A 215 11.09 -15.44 -8.16
CA MET A 215 11.37 -14.41 -7.15
C MET A 215 12.06 -15.04 -5.95
N THR A 216 13.14 -14.43 -5.46
CA THR A 216 13.89 -14.90 -4.30
C THR A 216 14.00 -13.78 -3.27
N ASP A 217 14.12 -14.19 -2.00
CA ASP A 217 14.34 -13.30 -0.86
C ASP A 217 15.49 -12.30 -1.07
N LEU A 218 16.59 -12.70 -1.71
CA LEU A 218 17.72 -11.79 -1.97
C LEU A 218 17.40 -10.72 -3.01
N ILE A 219 16.59 -11.04 -4.04
CA ILE A 219 16.17 -10.04 -5.02
C ILE A 219 15.24 -9.03 -4.36
N GLU A 220 14.29 -9.53 -3.57
CA GLU A 220 13.36 -8.72 -2.78
C GLU A 220 14.11 -7.82 -1.80
N ALA A 221 14.99 -8.39 -0.98
CA ALA A 221 15.79 -7.65 -0.01
C ALA A 221 16.72 -6.62 -0.65
N ASN A 222 17.39 -6.95 -1.77
CA ASN A 222 18.27 -6.01 -2.44
C ASN A 222 17.49 -4.86 -3.10
N ALA A 223 16.34 -5.14 -3.71
CA ALA A 223 15.52 -4.10 -4.33
C ALA A 223 14.86 -3.20 -3.28
N MET A 224 14.28 -3.78 -2.21
CA MET A 224 13.70 -3.00 -1.12
C MET A 224 14.77 -2.22 -0.35
N GLY A 225 15.95 -2.81 -0.17
CA GLY A 225 17.10 -2.19 0.50
C GLY A 225 17.92 -1.25 -0.39
N HIS A 226 17.48 -0.97 -1.63
CA HIS A 226 18.16 -0.06 -2.54
C HIS A 226 18.17 1.36 -1.97
N MET A 227 19.33 2.02 -1.97
CA MET A 227 19.53 3.35 -1.38
C MET A 227 18.96 3.49 0.05
N PRO A 228 19.45 2.71 1.04
CA PRO A 228 18.86 2.65 2.37
C PRO A 228 18.99 3.97 3.16
N ASN A 229 19.96 4.81 2.76
CA ASN A 229 20.19 6.15 3.32
C ASN A 229 19.69 7.28 2.41
N GLY A 230 18.91 6.99 1.37
CA GLY A 230 18.48 7.95 0.34
C GLY A 230 17.74 9.18 0.88
N ARG A 231 17.13 9.05 2.07
CA ARG A 231 16.42 10.14 2.76
C ARG A 231 17.13 10.64 4.02
N ASN A 232 18.46 10.48 4.12
CA ASN A 232 19.29 11.01 5.22
C ASN A 232 18.76 10.67 6.63
N GLY A 233 18.40 9.40 6.86
CA GLY A 233 17.89 8.92 8.15
C GLY A 233 16.39 9.17 8.40
N LYS A 234 15.66 9.82 7.48
CA LYS A 234 14.19 10.04 7.59
C LYS A 234 13.36 8.78 7.24
N GLY A 235 14.02 7.74 6.74
CA GLY A 235 13.43 6.46 6.31
C GLY A 235 12.81 6.53 4.92
N ASN A 236 13.01 5.51 4.10
CA ASN A 236 12.33 5.38 2.81
C ASN A 236 10.82 5.20 3.01
N ILE A 237 10.02 5.65 2.04
CA ILE A 237 8.56 5.51 2.05
C ILE A 237 8.23 4.40 1.06
N TYR A 238 7.73 3.27 1.57
CA TYR A 238 7.28 2.16 0.75
C TYR A 238 5.78 2.25 0.58
N VAL A 239 5.30 2.36 -0.66
CA VAL A 239 3.88 2.36 -1.00
C VAL A 239 3.55 1.00 -1.60
N TRP A 240 2.47 0.38 -1.16
CA TRP A 240 2.13 -0.98 -1.55
C TRP A 240 0.68 -1.07 -1.97
N ALA A 241 0.40 -1.77 -3.05
CA ALA A 241 -0.96 -2.12 -3.44
C ALA A 241 -1.49 -3.18 -2.46
N SER A 242 -2.71 -3.00 -1.94
CA SER A 242 -3.27 -3.92 -0.95
C SER A 242 -3.54 -5.33 -1.50
N GLY A 243 -3.81 -5.47 -2.80
CA GLY A 243 -3.98 -6.76 -3.47
C GLY A 243 -5.21 -6.83 -4.36
N ASP A 244 -5.21 -7.81 -5.27
CA ASP A 244 -6.24 -8.01 -6.32
C ASP A 244 -7.00 -9.35 -6.19
N GLY A 245 -6.94 -9.99 -5.02
CA GLY A 245 -7.58 -11.27 -4.68
C GLY A 245 -9.10 -11.20 -4.54
N GLY A 246 -9.67 -10.00 -4.41
CA GLY A 246 -11.10 -9.77 -4.25
C GLY A 246 -11.62 -10.17 -2.86
N PRO A 247 -12.95 -10.27 -2.69
CA PRO A 247 -13.58 -10.48 -1.38
C PRO A 247 -13.33 -11.86 -0.73
N ASN A 248 -12.61 -12.75 -1.43
CA ASN A 248 -12.27 -14.09 -0.95
C ASN A 248 -10.81 -14.20 -0.47
N ASP A 249 -10.05 -13.10 -0.53
CA ASP A 249 -8.71 -12.98 0.00
C ASP A 249 -8.65 -11.87 1.05
N ASP A 250 -7.59 -11.85 1.85
CA ASP A 250 -7.41 -10.87 2.93
C ASP A 250 -5.97 -10.37 2.95
N CYS A 251 -5.80 -9.06 2.78
CA CYS A 251 -4.48 -8.46 2.69
C CYS A 251 -3.69 -8.46 4.00
N ASN A 252 -4.27 -8.86 5.14
CA ASN A 252 -3.48 -9.21 6.33
C ASN A 252 -2.77 -10.58 6.22
N CYS A 253 -3.08 -11.37 5.20
CA CYS A 253 -2.34 -12.58 4.84
C CYS A 253 -1.19 -12.29 3.85
N ASP A 254 -1.07 -11.06 3.35
CA ASP A 254 0.11 -10.56 2.66
C ASP A 254 1.03 -9.83 3.65
N GLY A 255 2.21 -10.40 3.90
CA GLY A 255 3.20 -9.81 4.82
C GLY A 255 3.78 -8.47 4.36
N TYR A 256 3.66 -8.13 3.07
CA TYR A 256 4.08 -6.83 2.54
C TYR A 256 3.01 -5.76 2.75
N ALA A 257 1.75 -6.04 2.40
CA ALA A 257 0.64 -5.12 2.63
C ALA A 257 0.33 -4.93 4.13
N ALA A 258 0.51 -5.97 4.94
CA ALA A 258 0.29 -5.94 6.39
C ALA A 258 1.48 -5.40 7.21
N SER A 259 2.56 -4.99 6.55
CA SER A 259 3.75 -4.45 7.20
C SER A 259 3.50 -3.04 7.73
N MET A 260 3.94 -2.74 8.96
CA MET A 260 3.90 -1.36 9.48
C MET A 260 4.79 -0.39 8.67
N TRP A 261 5.75 -0.94 7.93
CA TRP A 261 6.76 -0.18 7.18
C TRP A 261 6.28 0.22 5.77
N THR A 262 5.16 -0.34 5.32
CA THR A 262 4.54 -0.01 4.04
C THR A 262 3.29 0.84 4.29
N VAL A 263 2.96 1.67 3.30
CA VAL A 263 1.67 2.35 3.22
C VAL A 263 0.82 1.55 2.25
N SER A 264 -0.06 0.71 2.78
CA SER A 264 -0.97 -0.13 1.99
C SER A 264 -2.13 0.73 1.45
N ILE A 265 -2.28 0.72 0.12
CA ILE A 265 -3.23 1.51 -0.65
C ILE A 265 -4.17 0.58 -1.41
N ASN A 266 -5.46 0.76 -1.19
CA ASN A 266 -6.51 0.06 -1.92
C ASN A 266 -7.13 0.98 -3.00
N SER A 267 -8.14 0.49 -3.72
CA SER A 267 -8.75 1.23 -4.83
C SER A 267 -10.15 1.75 -4.52
N ALA A 268 -10.55 2.78 -5.26
CA ALA A 268 -11.93 3.22 -5.40
C ALA A 268 -12.24 3.47 -6.88
N THR A 269 -13.47 3.19 -7.30
CA THR A 269 -13.93 3.52 -8.66
C THR A 269 -14.27 5.01 -8.79
N ASN A 270 -14.41 5.48 -10.02
CA ASN A 270 -14.75 6.86 -10.36
C ASN A 270 -16.10 7.35 -9.81
N ASP A 271 -16.96 6.44 -9.37
CA ASP A 271 -18.25 6.72 -8.73
C ASP A 271 -18.30 6.36 -7.23
N GLY A 272 -17.16 6.03 -6.63
CA GLY A 272 -17.03 5.83 -5.18
C GLY A 272 -17.37 4.44 -4.66
N ARG A 273 -17.49 3.45 -5.55
CA ARG A 273 -17.64 2.04 -5.15
C ARG A 273 -16.27 1.41 -4.88
N THR A 274 -16.29 0.32 -4.13
CA THR A 274 -15.16 -0.63 -4.11
C THR A 274 -15.03 -1.33 -5.46
N ALA A 275 -13.80 -1.60 -5.88
CA ALA A 275 -13.53 -2.41 -7.05
C ALA A 275 -13.66 -3.91 -6.72
N GLY A 276 -14.18 -4.71 -7.65
CA GLY A 276 -14.40 -6.15 -7.41
C GLY A 276 -13.13 -7.01 -7.30
N TYR A 277 -11.93 -6.43 -7.32
CA TYR A 277 -10.67 -7.11 -6.99
C TYR A 277 -10.10 -6.68 -5.65
N ASP A 278 -10.64 -5.64 -5.02
CA ASP A 278 -10.10 -5.14 -3.76
C ASP A 278 -10.15 -6.24 -2.69
N GLU A 279 -9.04 -6.40 -1.98
CA GLU A 279 -8.95 -7.20 -0.77
C GLU A 279 -9.29 -6.31 0.43
N SER A 280 -10.04 -6.83 1.40
CA SER A 280 -10.30 -6.13 2.65
C SER A 280 -9.27 -6.52 3.70
N CYS A 281 -8.75 -5.56 4.47
CA CYS A 281 -7.96 -5.87 5.66
C CYS A 281 -7.83 -4.64 6.55
N SER A 282 -7.48 -4.87 7.81
CA SER A 282 -7.26 -3.79 8.78
C SER A 282 -5.91 -3.07 8.64
N SER A 283 -5.03 -3.53 7.74
CA SER A 283 -3.72 -2.91 7.50
C SER A 283 -3.76 -1.79 6.44
N THR A 284 -4.77 -1.77 5.57
CA THR A 284 -4.97 -0.70 4.57
C THR A 284 -5.06 0.66 5.26
N LEU A 285 -4.26 1.63 4.80
CA LEU A 285 -4.23 2.96 5.39
C LEU A 285 -5.16 3.94 4.66
N ALA A 286 -5.23 3.86 3.34
CA ALA A 286 -6.05 4.73 2.50
C ALA A 286 -6.36 4.08 1.15
N SER A 287 -7.11 4.80 0.33
CA SER A 287 -7.33 4.46 -1.07
C SER A 287 -6.92 5.59 -2.00
N THR A 288 -6.72 5.22 -3.26
CA THR A 288 -6.73 6.13 -4.40
C THR A 288 -7.62 5.50 -5.48
N PHE A 289 -7.43 5.83 -6.75
CA PHE A 289 -8.39 5.48 -7.78
C PHE A 289 -7.90 4.37 -8.70
N SER A 290 -8.86 3.61 -9.21
CA SER A 290 -8.66 2.61 -10.27
C SER A 290 -10.02 2.25 -10.88
N ASN A 291 -10.10 1.22 -11.71
CA ASN A 291 -11.38 0.77 -12.30
C ASN A 291 -12.09 -0.29 -11.44
N GLY A 292 -13.37 -0.57 -11.70
CA GLY A 292 -14.15 -1.54 -10.92
C GLY A 292 -14.34 -2.93 -11.55
N LYS A 293 -13.55 -3.29 -12.60
CA LYS A 293 -13.75 -4.42 -13.54
C LYS A 293 -14.94 -4.32 -14.51
N SER A 294 -15.87 -3.37 -14.38
CA SER A 294 -17.01 -3.24 -15.30
C SER A 294 -16.70 -2.32 -16.49
N SER A 295 -16.68 -2.88 -17.70
CA SER A 295 -16.32 -2.17 -18.94
C SER A 295 -17.37 -1.17 -19.44
N SER A 296 -18.48 -0.96 -18.75
CA SER A 296 -19.58 -0.10 -19.21
C SER A 296 -19.75 1.19 -18.40
N HIS A 297 -19.16 1.27 -17.20
CA HIS A 297 -19.34 2.39 -16.27
C HIS A 297 -18.02 2.86 -15.65
N ASP A 298 -17.00 1.99 -15.57
CA ASP A 298 -15.76 2.34 -14.88
C ASP A 298 -14.71 2.78 -15.91
N ALA A 299 -14.17 3.98 -15.74
CA ALA A 299 -13.03 4.42 -16.52
C ALA A 299 -11.74 3.76 -15.99
N GLY A 300 -10.89 3.26 -16.90
CA GLY A 300 -9.54 2.82 -16.54
C GLY A 300 -8.65 4.00 -16.15
N VAL A 301 -7.45 3.69 -15.68
CA VAL A 301 -6.43 4.69 -15.40
C VAL A 301 -5.66 4.97 -16.70
N ALA A 302 -5.61 6.25 -17.07
CA ALA A 302 -4.90 6.75 -18.24
C ALA A 302 -3.45 7.08 -17.88
N THR A 303 -2.49 6.52 -18.62
CA THR A 303 -1.05 6.64 -18.35
C THR A 303 -0.21 6.19 -19.57
N THR A 304 1.11 6.29 -19.46
CA THR A 304 2.10 5.80 -20.43
C THR A 304 2.07 4.27 -20.56
N ASP A 305 2.50 3.75 -21.71
CA ASP A 305 2.59 2.32 -21.98
C ASP A 305 3.84 2.02 -22.82
N LEU A 306 4.25 0.75 -22.91
CA LEU A 306 5.44 0.38 -23.67
C LEU A 306 5.37 0.84 -25.14
N TYR A 307 6.54 0.91 -25.78
CA TYR A 307 6.68 1.27 -27.20
C TYR A 307 6.13 2.67 -27.50
N ASN A 308 6.30 3.57 -26.54
CA ASN A 308 5.88 4.97 -26.65
C ASN A 308 4.37 5.14 -26.91
N ASN A 309 3.55 4.26 -26.35
CA ASN A 309 2.10 4.31 -26.44
C ASN A 309 1.47 4.87 -25.16
N CYS A 310 0.17 5.13 -25.22
CA CYS A 310 -0.63 5.50 -24.06
C CYS A 310 -1.72 4.44 -23.86
N THR A 311 -2.12 4.21 -22.61
CA THR A 311 -3.24 3.34 -22.27
C THR A 311 -4.25 4.11 -21.44
N ALA A 312 -5.54 3.85 -21.63
CA ALA A 312 -6.63 4.32 -20.76
C ALA A 312 -7.29 3.16 -19.99
N SER A 313 -6.55 2.06 -19.84
CA SER A 313 -7.05 0.77 -19.35
C SER A 313 -6.18 0.16 -18.26
N HIS A 314 -5.24 0.92 -17.69
CA HIS A 314 -4.54 0.46 -16.50
C HIS A 314 -5.54 0.31 -15.34
N SER A 315 -5.29 -0.65 -14.45
CA SER A 315 -6.29 -1.17 -13.51
C SER A 315 -5.66 -2.01 -12.41
N GLY A 316 -6.47 -2.37 -11.41
CA GLY A 316 -6.02 -3.08 -10.21
C GLY A 316 -5.61 -2.10 -9.12
N THR A 317 -5.41 -2.62 -7.90
CA THR A 317 -4.77 -1.88 -6.80
C THR A 317 -3.34 -1.44 -7.17
N SER A 318 -2.76 -2.08 -8.18
CA SER A 318 -1.45 -1.72 -8.73
C SER A 318 -1.42 -0.37 -9.47
N ALA A 319 -2.57 0.17 -9.91
CA ALA A 319 -2.69 1.54 -10.43
C ALA A 319 -2.90 2.56 -9.29
N ALA A 320 -3.56 2.12 -8.21
CA ALA A 320 -3.82 2.96 -7.04
C ALA A 320 -2.51 3.34 -6.29
N ALA A 321 -1.60 2.40 -6.08
CA ALA A 321 -0.36 2.66 -5.34
C ALA A 321 0.57 3.74 -5.99
N PRO A 322 0.79 3.76 -7.32
CA PRO A 322 1.49 4.84 -8.02
C PRO A 322 0.86 6.22 -7.83
N GLU A 323 -0.47 6.33 -7.89
CA GLU A 323 -1.17 7.60 -7.60
C GLU A 323 -0.81 8.12 -6.19
N ALA A 324 -0.85 7.25 -5.19
CA ALA A 324 -0.47 7.59 -3.81
C ALA A 324 1.00 8.00 -3.69
N ALA A 325 1.91 7.29 -4.40
CA ALA A 325 3.32 7.66 -4.45
C ALA A 325 3.54 9.06 -5.06
N GLY A 326 2.76 9.41 -6.07
CA GLY A 326 2.71 10.77 -6.62
C GLY A 326 2.26 11.80 -5.59
N VAL A 327 1.18 11.53 -4.84
CA VAL A 327 0.71 12.42 -3.76
C VAL A 327 1.79 12.60 -2.69
N PHE A 328 2.49 11.55 -2.30
CA PHE A 328 3.62 11.66 -1.36
C PHE A 328 4.75 12.50 -1.92
N ALA A 329 5.06 12.43 -3.22
CA ALA A 329 6.06 13.29 -3.82
C ALA A 329 5.69 14.78 -3.73
N LEU A 330 4.41 15.13 -3.90
CA LEU A 330 3.91 16.50 -3.69
C LEU A 330 4.09 16.94 -2.22
N ALA A 331 3.73 16.08 -1.26
CA ALA A 331 3.88 16.36 0.17
C ALA A 331 5.36 16.51 0.59
N LEU A 332 6.24 15.70 0.03
CA LEU A 332 7.68 15.77 0.28
C LEU A 332 8.34 16.99 -0.33
N GLU A 333 7.86 17.49 -1.47
CA GLU A 333 8.29 18.79 -1.98
C GLU A 333 7.89 19.90 -1.01
N ALA A 334 6.66 19.86 -0.49
CA ALA A 334 6.19 20.83 0.51
C ALA A 334 7.01 20.79 1.80
N ASN A 335 7.46 19.60 2.22
CA ASN A 335 8.33 19.44 3.38
C ASN A 335 9.29 18.24 3.25
N LYS A 336 10.54 18.52 2.91
CA LYS A 336 11.59 17.49 2.76
C LYS A 336 12.05 16.88 4.09
N ASN A 337 11.56 17.36 5.23
CA ASN A 337 11.91 16.86 6.56
C ASN A 337 10.96 15.78 7.10
N LEU A 338 9.85 15.52 6.41
CA LEU A 338 8.93 14.45 6.79
C LEU A 338 9.64 13.10 6.87
N THR A 339 9.44 12.37 7.95
CA THR A 339 9.84 10.98 8.10
C THR A 339 8.83 10.04 7.44
N TRP A 340 9.17 8.76 7.31
CA TRP A 340 8.23 7.75 6.83
C TRP A 340 6.95 7.66 7.70
N ARG A 341 7.04 7.92 9.00
CA ARG A 341 5.88 8.00 9.91
C ARG A 341 5.05 9.24 9.68
N ASP A 342 5.69 10.41 9.52
CA ASP A 342 4.97 11.66 9.27
C ASP A 342 4.06 11.52 8.04
N ILE A 343 4.52 10.83 6.98
CA ILE A 343 3.71 10.52 5.80
C ILE A 343 2.48 9.68 6.15
N GLN A 344 2.62 8.64 6.98
CA GLN A 344 1.46 7.83 7.40
C GLN A 344 0.45 8.64 8.22
N HIS A 345 0.92 9.48 9.16
CA HIS A 345 0.05 10.37 9.92
C HIS A 345 -0.69 11.37 9.03
N LEU A 346 0.01 11.99 8.07
CA LEU A 346 -0.60 12.86 7.08
C LEU A 346 -1.69 12.12 6.30
N THR A 347 -1.42 10.90 5.82
CA THR A 347 -2.42 10.07 5.12
C THR A 347 -3.69 9.88 5.95
N VAL A 348 -3.56 9.46 7.21
CA VAL A 348 -4.72 9.26 8.10
C VAL A 348 -5.54 10.54 8.27
N LEU A 349 -4.85 11.66 8.46
CA LEU A 349 -5.44 12.95 8.80
C LEU A 349 -6.02 13.71 7.60
N THR A 350 -5.54 13.44 6.38
CA THR A 350 -5.98 14.17 5.17
C THR A 350 -6.81 13.34 4.21
N SER A 351 -6.81 12.00 4.31
CA SER A 351 -7.72 11.17 3.53
C SER A 351 -9.18 11.42 3.89
N LYS A 352 -10.09 11.24 2.92
CA LYS A 352 -11.51 11.57 3.05
C LYS A 352 -12.38 10.41 2.62
N ARG A 353 -13.45 10.12 3.36
CA ARG A 353 -14.47 9.17 2.93
C ARG A 353 -15.12 9.55 1.60
N ASN A 354 -15.20 10.84 1.26
CA ASN A 354 -15.72 11.41 0.00
C ASN A 354 -16.56 10.44 -0.88
N SER A 355 -17.87 10.39 -0.66
CA SER A 355 -18.81 9.55 -1.44
C SER A 355 -18.51 8.03 -1.51
N LEU A 356 -17.53 7.52 -0.78
CA LEU A 356 -17.14 6.12 -0.81
C LEU A 356 -18.13 5.21 -0.08
N TYR A 357 -18.42 4.08 -0.70
CA TYR A 357 -19.25 3.03 -0.12
C TYR A 357 -18.89 1.64 -0.63
N ASP A 358 -18.98 0.67 0.27
CA ASP A 358 -18.94 -0.74 -0.10
C ASP A 358 -20.28 -1.10 -0.78
N SER A 359 -20.21 -1.47 -2.06
CA SER A 359 -21.36 -1.83 -2.87
C SER A 359 -22.03 -3.14 -2.42
N ASN A 360 -21.29 -4.03 -1.77
CA ASN A 360 -21.80 -5.26 -1.19
C ASN A 360 -22.35 -5.05 0.23
N GLY A 361 -22.01 -3.92 0.86
CA GLY A 361 -22.47 -3.54 2.18
C GLY A 361 -21.94 -4.42 3.31
N VAL A 362 -20.83 -5.14 3.10
CA VAL A 362 -20.17 -6.01 4.08
C VAL A 362 -19.37 -5.16 5.08
N HIS A 363 -18.56 -4.23 4.58
CA HIS A 363 -17.70 -3.38 5.40
C HIS A 363 -18.33 -2.00 5.58
N LYS A 364 -18.79 -1.71 6.80
CA LYS A 364 -19.35 -0.41 7.17
C LYS A 364 -18.26 0.55 7.63
N TRP A 365 -18.43 1.82 7.28
CA TRP A 365 -17.65 2.90 7.87
C TRP A 365 -17.90 2.97 9.38
N GLN A 366 -16.82 3.10 10.14
CA GLN A 366 -16.85 3.13 11.60
C GLN A 366 -15.99 4.29 12.10
N LEU A 367 -16.37 4.85 13.26
CA LEU A 367 -15.54 5.79 13.99
C LEU A 367 -14.72 5.01 15.01
N ASN A 368 -13.42 5.25 15.03
CA ASN A 368 -12.56 4.73 16.09
C ASN A 368 -12.69 5.58 17.37
N GLY A 369 -11.99 5.19 18.44
CA GLY A 369 -12.00 5.87 19.73
C GLY A 369 -11.44 7.30 19.67
N ALA A 370 -10.58 7.60 18.70
CA ALA A 370 -10.08 8.93 18.39
C ALA A 370 -10.98 9.71 17.41
N ARG A 371 -12.18 9.19 17.12
CA ARG A 371 -13.19 9.77 16.21
C ARG A 371 -12.76 9.85 14.74
N LEU A 372 -11.74 9.10 14.36
CA LEU A 372 -11.34 8.96 12.96
C LEU A 372 -12.21 7.91 12.28
N GLU A 373 -12.78 8.28 11.13
CA GLU A 373 -13.59 7.37 10.31
C GLU A 373 -12.69 6.44 9.50
N PHE A 374 -12.98 5.14 9.52
CA PHE A 374 -12.24 4.10 8.80
C PHE A 374 -13.16 3.05 8.17
N ASN A 375 -12.64 2.31 7.20
CA ASN A 375 -13.28 1.17 6.55
C ASN A 375 -12.22 0.14 6.11
N HIS A 376 -12.48 -1.16 6.23
CA HIS A 376 -11.55 -2.23 5.84
C HIS A 376 -11.17 -2.26 4.36
N LEU A 377 -12.01 -1.71 3.47
CA LEU A 377 -11.69 -1.58 2.05
C LEU A 377 -10.97 -0.25 1.77
N PHE A 378 -11.39 0.84 2.41
CA PHE A 378 -10.94 2.18 2.04
C PHE A 378 -9.91 2.82 2.98
N GLY A 379 -9.50 2.10 4.03
CA GLY A 379 -8.71 2.67 5.13
C GLY A 379 -9.39 3.92 5.70
N TYR A 380 -8.65 5.02 5.81
CA TYR A 380 -9.16 6.33 6.26
C TYR A 380 -9.82 7.17 5.14
N GLY A 381 -9.96 6.61 3.93
CA GLY A 381 -10.59 7.22 2.76
C GLY A 381 -9.65 7.46 1.58
N VAL A 382 -10.17 8.10 0.54
CA VAL A 382 -9.36 8.52 -0.61
C VAL A 382 -8.39 9.64 -0.23
N MET A 383 -7.17 9.58 -0.75
CA MET A 383 -6.16 10.62 -0.51
C MET A 383 -6.55 11.95 -1.16
N ASP A 384 -6.21 13.06 -0.49
CA ASP A 384 -6.38 14.42 -0.99
C ASP A 384 -5.01 15.10 -1.07
N ALA A 385 -4.50 15.29 -2.28
CA ALA A 385 -3.16 15.79 -2.53
C ALA A 385 -2.96 17.22 -2.03
N ALA A 386 -3.95 18.09 -2.20
CA ALA A 386 -3.85 19.47 -1.76
C ALA A 386 -3.91 19.55 -0.23
N ALA A 387 -4.82 18.81 0.42
CA ALA A 387 -4.88 18.77 1.87
C ALA A 387 -3.56 18.21 2.45
N MET A 388 -3.01 17.16 1.86
CA MET A 388 -1.74 16.58 2.31
C MET A 388 -0.58 17.56 2.15
N ALA A 389 -0.43 18.22 0.99
CA ALA A 389 0.65 19.18 0.76
C ALA A 389 0.52 20.43 1.65
N ASP A 390 -0.69 20.94 1.86
CA ASP A 390 -0.95 22.09 2.73
C ASP A 390 -0.58 21.80 4.20
N LEU A 391 -0.97 20.62 4.71
CA LEU A 391 -0.63 20.20 6.06
C LEU A 391 0.87 19.89 6.19
N ALA A 392 1.45 19.19 5.20
CA ALA A 392 2.87 18.85 5.16
C ALA A 392 3.79 20.08 5.29
N ARG A 393 3.48 21.17 4.56
CA ARG A 393 4.24 22.42 4.57
C ARG A 393 4.48 22.99 5.97
N GLN A 394 3.54 22.74 6.89
CA GLN A 394 3.52 23.30 8.24
C GLN A 394 3.76 22.23 9.31
N TRP A 395 3.99 20.99 8.91
CA TRP A 395 4.08 19.83 9.79
C TRP A 395 5.34 19.87 10.66
N ALA A 396 5.14 19.73 11.96
CA ALA A 396 6.22 19.50 12.92
C ALA A 396 6.53 18.00 13.00
N SER A 397 7.82 17.64 13.09
CA SER A 397 8.20 16.22 13.20
C SER A 397 7.59 15.56 14.42
N LEU A 398 7.09 14.34 14.25
CA LEU A 398 6.52 13.54 15.32
C LEU A 398 7.54 13.19 16.43
N PRO A 399 7.06 12.93 17.66
CA PRO A 399 7.89 12.33 18.70
C PRO A 399 8.47 10.97 18.29
N GLU A 400 9.50 10.54 19.01
CA GLU A 400 10.13 9.22 18.81
C GLU A 400 9.11 8.08 18.89
N ARG A 401 9.33 7.07 18.03
CA ARG A 401 8.52 5.85 18.00
C ARG A 401 9.03 4.84 19.02
N PHE A 402 8.12 4.27 19.79
CA PHE A 402 8.37 3.15 20.68
C PHE A 402 7.53 1.93 20.27
N HIS A 403 7.87 0.77 20.82
CA HIS A 403 7.04 -0.43 20.69
C HIS A 403 6.93 -1.14 22.04
N CYS A 404 5.73 -1.53 22.41
CA CYS A 404 5.42 -2.19 23.67
C CYS A 404 4.86 -3.59 23.40
N THR A 405 5.52 -4.63 23.90
CA THR A 405 4.90 -5.96 24.00
C THR A 405 3.99 -5.95 25.22
N ALA A 406 2.71 -5.62 25.00
CA ALA A 406 1.74 -5.39 26.06
C ALA A 406 1.36 -6.66 26.83
N GLY A 407 1.52 -7.84 26.22
CA GLY A 407 1.32 -9.11 26.88
C GLY A 407 1.35 -10.29 25.90
N THR A 408 1.50 -11.49 26.46
CA THR A 408 1.47 -12.75 25.72
C THR A 408 0.62 -13.77 26.46
N ILE A 409 -0.27 -14.45 25.72
CA ILE A 409 -1.06 -15.58 26.20
C ILE A 409 -0.62 -16.81 25.42
N THR A 410 -0.16 -17.85 26.13
CA THR A 410 0.30 -19.13 25.56
C THR A 410 -0.63 -20.30 25.91
N GLN A 411 -1.87 -20.01 26.31
CA GLN A 411 -2.82 -21.04 26.72
C GLN A 411 -3.45 -21.69 25.50
N GLU A 412 -3.28 -23.00 25.35
CA GLU A 412 -3.96 -23.75 24.30
C GLU A 412 -5.48 -23.80 24.56
N ARG A 413 -6.28 -23.47 23.55
CA ARG A 413 -7.75 -23.54 23.61
C ARG A 413 -8.32 -24.05 22.28
N GLU A 414 -9.25 -25.00 22.39
CA GLU A 414 -10.02 -25.48 21.26
C GLU A 414 -11.21 -24.57 20.97
N PHE A 415 -11.43 -24.30 19.68
CA PHE A 415 -12.58 -23.56 19.17
C PHE A 415 -13.21 -24.32 17.98
N SER A 416 -14.50 -24.14 17.80
CA SER A 416 -15.30 -24.79 16.76
C SER A 416 -16.55 -23.96 16.48
N PHE A 417 -17.39 -24.36 15.53
CA PHE A 417 -18.66 -23.69 15.29
C PHE A 417 -19.51 -23.59 16.57
N GLY A 418 -20.01 -22.38 16.84
CA GLY A 418 -20.79 -22.08 18.05
C GLY A 418 -19.98 -22.06 19.35
N LYS A 419 -18.68 -22.40 19.31
CA LYS A 419 -17.76 -22.39 20.46
C LYS A 419 -16.59 -21.45 20.16
N ASN A 420 -16.89 -20.16 20.16
CA ASN A 420 -15.92 -19.10 19.95
C ASN A 420 -15.05 -18.94 21.21
N ILE A 421 -13.82 -18.44 21.03
CA ILE A 421 -12.93 -18.15 22.16
C ILE A 421 -12.60 -16.66 22.19
N ARG A 422 -12.58 -16.11 23.40
CA ARG A 422 -12.15 -14.75 23.70
C ARG A 422 -10.95 -14.77 24.62
N PHE A 423 -9.94 -13.98 24.27
CA PHE A 423 -8.79 -13.68 25.10
C PHE A 423 -8.80 -12.21 25.49
N THR A 424 -8.15 -11.91 26.62
CA THR A 424 -8.08 -10.56 27.18
C THR A 424 -6.67 -10.28 27.67
N ILE A 425 -6.11 -9.12 27.29
CA ILE A 425 -4.85 -8.60 27.80
C ILE A 425 -5.10 -7.21 28.38
N ASP A 426 -4.83 -7.03 29.67
CA ASP A 426 -4.87 -5.71 30.31
C ASP A 426 -3.51 -5.03 30.11
N SER A 427 -3.46 -4.08 29.18
CA SER A 427 -2.25 -3.34 28.83
C SER A 427 -2.10 -2.10 29.70
N ASN A 428 -0.92 -1.92 30.30
CA ASN A 428 -0.53 -0.63 30.88
C ASN A 428 0.29 0.23 29.91
N GLY A 429 0.40 -0.16 28.63
CA GLY A 429 1.20 0.54 27.62
C GLY A 429 2.71 0.50 27.89
N CYS A 430 3.21 -0.49 28.65
CA CYS A 430 4.59 -0.57 29.12
C CYS A 430 5.02 0.66 29.94
N ALA A 431 4.09 1.22 30.72
CA ALA A 431 4.30 2.41 31.53
C ALA A 431 5.56 2.32 32.42
N GLY A 432 6.35 3.39 32.42
CA GLY A 432 7.57 3.50 33.22
C GLY A 432 8.81 2.82 32.62
N THR A 433 8.71 2.25 31.41
CA THR A 433 9.84 1.64 30.69
C THR A 433 10.32 2.51 29.53
N GLU A 434 11.49 2.20 28.97
CA GLU A 434 11.97 2.86 27.74
C GLU A 434 11.08 2.61 26.52
N ASN A 435 10.24 1.58 26.57
CA ASN A 435 9.34 1.13 25.50
C ASN A 435 7.88 1.58 25.71
N GLU A 436 7.65 2.56 26.58
CA GLU A 436 6.30 3.07 26.86
C GLU A 436 5.64 3.67 25.61
N VAL A 437 4.44 3.18 25.30
CA VAL A 437 3.57 3.65 24.22
C VAL A 437 2.24 4.06 24.85
N ASN A 438 1.85 5.32 24.67
CA ASN A 438 0.58 5.86 25.19
C ASN A 438 -0.42 6.18 24.06
N TYR A 439 0.06 6.60 22.90
CA TYR A 439 -0.75 6.97 21.73
C TYR A 439 -0.41 6.06 20.56
N LEU A 440 -1.41 5.40 19.99
CA LEU A 440 -1.23 4.33 19.01
C LEU A 440 -0.99 4.85 17.58
N GLU A 441 -0.13 4.13 16.86
CA GLU A 441 0.04 4.16 15.41
C GLU A 441 -0.44 2.80 14.86
N HIS A 442 0.43 1.80 14.84
CA HIS A 442 0.12 0.42 14.44
C HIS A 442 -0.10 -0.48 15.66
N VAL A 443 -0.96 -1.49 15.50
CA VAL A 443 -1.12 -2.58 16.47
C VAL A 443 -0.96 -3.92 15.77
N GLN A 444 -0.13 -4.79 16.33
CA GLN A 444 0.10 -6.14 15.82
C GLN A 444 -0.35 -7.21 16.81
N ALA A 445 -1.03 -8.23 16.30
CA ALA A 445 -1.36 -9.45 17.01
C ALA A 445 -0.59 -10.61 16.38
N TYR A 446 0.48 -11.05 17.05
CA TYR A 446 1.24 -12.24 16.66
C TYR A 446 0.47 -13.47 17.11
N ILE A 447 -0.02 -14.25 16.15
CA ILE A 447 -0.93 -15.37 16.42
C ILE A 447 -0.33 -16.68 15.95
N THR A 448 -0.41 -17.69 16.83
CA THR A 448 -0.15 -19.09 16.49
C THR A 448 -1.42 -19.89 16.73
N LEU A 449 -1.94 -20.52 15.67
CA LEU A 449 -3.10 -21.41 15.74
C LEU A 449 -3.01 -22.48 14.65
N ARG A 450 -3.75 -23.56 14.84
CA ARG A 450 -4.03 -24.57 13.79
C ARG A 450 -5.52 -24.71 13.61
N ALA A 451 -5.94 -25.02 12.39
CA ALA A 451 -7.34 -25.30 12.08
C ALA A 451 -7.39 -26.48 11.11
N SER A 452 -8.49 -27.22 11.16
CA SER A 452 -8.80 -28.23 10.14
C SER A 452 -9.15 -27.60 8.78
N TYR A 453 -9.46 -26.31 8.77
CA TYR A 453 -9.67 -25.50 7.57
C TYR A 453 -9.38 -24.02 7.92
N ARG A 454 -8.23 -23.51 7.51
CA ARG A 454 -7.78 -22.16 7.93
C ARG A 454 -8.68 -21.04 7.42
N GLY A 455 -9.28 -21.17 6.25
CA GLY A 455 -10.17 -20.18 5.65
C GLY A 455 -11.49 -19.95 6.41
N CYS A 456 -11.86 -20.84 7.33
CA CYS A 456 -13.05 -20.68 8.20
C CYS A 456 -12.75 -19.85 9.45
N VAL A 457 -11.48 -19.57 9.75
CA VAL A 457 -11.09 -18.82 10.95
C VAL A 457 -11.23 -17.33 10.67
N THR A 458 -12.06 -16.65 11.46
CA THR A 458 -12.11 -15.18 11.49
C THR A 458 -11.64 -14.68 12.85
N MET A 459 -11.03 -13.49 12.86
CA MET A 459 -10.46 -12.91 14.07
C MET A 459 -10.76 -11.43 14.16
N TYR A 460 -11.12 -10.99 15.37
CA TYR A 460 -11.44 -9.61 15.69
C TYR A 460 -10.62 -9.14 16.89
N LEU A 461 -9.98 -8.00 16.75
CA LEU A 461 -9.23 -7.33 17.82
C LEU A 461 -9.97 -6.07 18.24
N THR A 462 -10.31 -5.96 19.52
CA THR A 462 -10.98 -4.79 20.08
C THR A 462 -10.04 -4.03 21.01
N SER A 463 -9.94 -2.72 20.80
CA SER A 463 -9.14 -1.82 21.63
C SER A 463 -9.84 -1.44 22.94
N PRO A 464 -9.11 -0.87 23.91
CA PRO A 464 -9.70 -0.35 25.15
C PRO A 464 -10.75 0.74 24.93
N MET A 465 -10.70 1.42 23.78
CA MET A 465 -11.66 2.45 23.38
C MET A 465 -12.82 1.89 22.54
N ASN A 466 -12.99 0.56 22.55
CA ASN A 466 -14.09 -0.17 21.91
C ASN A 466 -14.08 -0.16 20.37
N THR A 467 -12.93 0.15 19.75
CA THR A 467 -12.75 0.00 18.30
C THR A 467 -12.48 -1.46 17.97
N THR A 468 -13.37 -2.09 17.21
CA THR A 468 -13.21 -3.49 16.79
C THR A 468 -12.73 -3.58 15.35
N SER A 469 -11.55 -4.19 15.16
CA SER A 469 -10.97 -4.47 13.85
C SER A 469 -11.10 -5.96 13.53
N MET A 470 -11.78 -6.30 12.43
CA MET A 470 -11.58 -7.60 11.80
C MET A 470 -10.14 -7.65 11.27
N ILE A 471 -9.30 -8.50 11.88
CA ILE A 471 -7.89 -8.67 11.51
C ILE A 471 -7.66 -9.91 10.63
N LEU A 472 -8.65 -10.79 10.52
CA LEU A 472 -8.71 -11.87 9.55
C LEU A 472 -10.17 -12.13 9.18
N SER A 473 -10.48 -11.97 7.90
CA SER A 473 -11.76 -12.32 7.29
C SER A 473 -11.80 -13.78 6.82
N GLN A 474 -13.00 -14.23 6.45
CA GLN A 474 -13.21 -15.56 5.89
C GLN A 474 -12.57 -15.65 4.50
N ARG A 475 -11.88 -16.75 4.22
CA ARG A 475 -11.20 -17.00 2.93
C ARG A 475 -11.62 -18.35 2.35
N PRO A 476 -12.70 -18.40 1.53
CA PRO A 476 -13.28 -19.65 1.02
C PRO A 476 -12.37 -20.59 0.26
N ASN A 477 -11.24 -20.09 -0.25
CA ASN A 477 -10.28 -20.87 -1.03
C ASN A 477 -9.07 -21.34 -0.20
N ASP A 478 -8.95 -20.93 1.07
CA ASP A 478 -7.84 -21.31 1.94
C ASP A 478 -8.17 -22.60 2.71
N ASP A 479 -7.99 -23.73 2.04
CA ASP A 479 -8.23 -25.07 2.59
C ASP A 479 -7.07 -25.64 3.41
N ASP A 480 -6.13 -24.80 3.85
CA ASP A 480 -4.98 -25.25 4.65
C ASP A 480 -5.44 -25.93 5.95
N ASP A 481 -5.09 -27.22 6.06
CA ASP A 481 -5.39 -28.11 7.18
C ASP A 481 -4.12 -28.54 7.95
N LYS A 482 -2.94 -28.05 7.53
CA LYS A 482 -1.63 -28.52 7.99
C LYS A 482 -0.84 -27.48 8.77
N ASN A 483 -0.81 -26.25 8.27
CA ASN A 483 0.16 -25.26 8.73
C ASN A 483 -0.47 -24.29 9.74
N GLY A 484 -1.72 -23.89 9.52
CA GLY A 484 -2.38 -22.85 10.31
C GLY A 484 -1.63 -21.52 10.19
N PHE A 485 -1.50 -20.83 11.32
CA PHE A 485 -0.64 -19.65 11.47
C PHE A 485 0.41 -19.93 12.53
N THR A 486 1.65 -19.48 12.29
CA THR A 486 2.75 -19.60 13.25
C THR A 486 3.37 -18.24 13.46
N ARG A 487 3.11 -17.63 14.62
CA ARG A 487 3.52 -16.27 14.97
C ARG A 487 3.25 -15.26 13.85
N TRP A 488 2.11 -15.39 13.16
CA TRP A 488 1.76 -14.51 12.05
C TRP A 488 1.38 -13.13 12.58
N PRO A 489 1.99 -12.02 12.10
CA PRO A 489 1.80 -10.69 12.64
C PRO A 489 0.60 -9.96 12.01
N PHE A 490 -0.62 -10.35 12.36
CA PHE A 490 -1.81 -9.62 11.92
C PHE A 490 -1.75 -8.17 12.41
N MET A 491 -2.10 -7.20 11.56
CA MET A 491 -1.91 -5.77 11.85
C MET A 491 -3.21 -4.98 11.67
N THR A 492 -3.44 -3.99 12.53
CA THR A 492 -4.51 -3.00 12.35
C THR A 492 -3.98 -1.57 12.47
N THR A 493 -4.42 -0.71 11.55
CA THR A 493 -4.25 0.75 11.60
C THR A 493 -5.48 1.44 12.21
N HIS A 494 -6.63 0.77 12.32
CA HIS A 494 -7.92 1.40 12.66
C HIS A 494 -7.96 2.06 14.04
N THR A 495 -7.05 1.68 14.93
CA THR A 495 -6.93 2.25 16.29
C THR A 495 -5.98 3.45 16.34
N TRP A 496 -5.60 4.01 15.18
CA TRP A 496 -4.71 5.16 15.10
C TRP A 496 -5.17 6.31 15.99
N ALA A 497 -4.22 6.89 16.72
CA ALA A 497 -4.40 7.96 17.69
C ALA A 497 -5.25 7.64 18.93
N GLU A 498 -5.67 6.39 19.14
CA GLU A 498 -6.25 5.97 20.41
C GLU A 498 -5.21 5.84 21.51
N VAL A 499 -5.67 5.72 22.76
CA VAL A 499 -4.81 5.38 23.89
C VAL A 499 -4.56 3.87 23.95
N SER A 500 -3.33 3.51 24.29
CA SER A 500 -2.88 2.11 24.34
C SER A 500 -3.33 1.33 25.59
N ARG A 501 -3.67 2.05 26.66
CA ARG A 501 -3.89 1.51 28.01
C ARG A 501 -5.32 1.03 28.21
N GLY A 502 -5.45 -0.08 28.91
CA GLY A 502 -6.72 -0.72 29.24
C GLY A 502 -6.83 -2.10 28.61
N THR A 503 -8.05 -2.60 28.56
CA THR A 503 -8.35 -3.98 28.22
C THR A 503 -8.44 -4.16 26.70
N TRP A 504 -7.57 -5.00 26.15
CA TRP A 504 -7.63 -5.48 24.76
C TRP A 504 -8.27 -6.85 24.69
N THR A 505 -9.11 -7.09 23.69
CA THR A 505 -9.73 -8.42 23.48
C THR A 505 -9.48 -8.97 22.08
N LEU A 506 -9.16 -10.26 22.00
CA LEU A 506 -9.07 -11.02 20.76
C LEU A 506 -10.18 -12.06 20.75
N ASP A 507 -11.09 -11.94 19.79
CA ASP A 507 -12.12 -12.94 19.49
C ASP A 507 -11.65 -13.80 18.31
N VAL A 508 -11.66 -15.11 18.49
CA VAL A 508 -11.37 -16.10 17.45
C VAL A 508 -12.60 -16.96 17.23
N VAL A 509 -13.06 -16.98 15.97
CA VAL A 509 -14.33 -17.56 15.57
C VAL A 509 -14.11 -18.54 14.44
N MET A 510 -14.82 -19.67 14.49
CA MET A 510 -14.93 -20.60 13.36
C MET A 510 -16.25 -20.29 12.64
N GLU A 511 -16.18 -19.61 11.50
CA GLU A 511 -17.35 -19.17 10.73
C GLU A 511 -17.64 -20.09 9.55
N PRO A 512 -18.92 -20.47 9.32
CA PRO A 512 -19.26 -21.42 8.27
C PRO A 512 -19.16 -20.77 6.90
N ILE A 513 -18.61 -21.52 5.94
CA ILE A 513 -18.61 -21.12 4.53
C ILE A 513 -19.76 -21.86 3.84
N LEU A 514 -20.82 -21.13 3.51
CA LEU A 514 -22.04 -21.70 2.94
C LEU A 514 -21.75 -22.53 1.67
N GLY A 515 -22.29 -23.74 1.62
CA GLY A 515 -22.17 -24.63 0.45
C GLY A 515 -20.83 -25.38 0.32
N LEU A 516 -19.85 -25.11 1.19
CA LEU A 516 -18.54 -25.75 1.14
C LEU A 516 -18.27 -26.73 2.28
N LYS A 517 -18.92 -26.58 3.45
CA LYS A 517 -18.56 -27.31 4.67
C LYS A 517 -19.76 -27.74 5.54
N ASN A 518 -19.52 -28.73 6.39
CA ASN A 518 -20.54 -29.43 7.19
C ASN A 518 -20.58 -28.99 8.67
N ASN A 519 -19.98 -27.85 9.01
CA ASN A 519 -19.87 -27.34 10.38
C ASN A 519 -19.14 -28.30 11.36
N LEU A 520 -18.16 -29.06 10.87
CA LEU A 520 -17.37 -30.01 11.66
C LEU A 520 -15.92 -29.57 11.88
N GLU A 521 -15.53 -28.46 11.25
CA GLU A 521 -14.22 -27.84 11.35
C GLU A 521 -13.93 -27.37 12.78
N THR A 522 -12.68 -27.58 13.19
CA THR A 522 -12.18 -27.28 14.53
C THR A 522 -10.84 -26.57 14.44
N GLY A 523 -10.46 -25.88 15.50
CA GLY A 523 -9.15 -25.25 15.62
C GLY A 523 -8.60 -25.29 17.03
N ILE A 524 -7.28 -25.20 17.12
CA ILE A 524 -6.52 -25.13 18.36
C ILE A 524 -5.73 -23.82 18.32
N PHE A 525 -6.12 -22.88 19.16
CA PHE A 525 -5.36 -21.66 19.42
C PHE A 525 -4.20 -21.99 20.36
N LYS A 526 -3.02 -21.37 20.15
CA LYS A 526 -1.82 -21.65 20.95
C LYS A 526 -1.18 -20.41 21.55
N GLU A 527 -1.06 -19.35 20.78
CA GLU A 527 -0.34 -18.15 21.20
C GLU A 527 -0.98 -16.88 20.65
N TRP A 528 -1.11 -15.87 21.50
CA TRP A 528 -1.33 -14.48 21.13
C TRP A 528 -0.27 -13.61 21.83
N SER A 529 0.52 -12.84 21.08
CA SER A 529 1.29 -11.71 21.62
C SER A 529 0.78 -10.40 21.03
N LEU A 530 0.46 -9.44 21.90
CA LEU A 530 0.01 -8.09 21.52
C LEU A 530 1.20 -7.13 21.51
N VAL A 531 1.45 -6.48 20.37
CA VAL A 531 2.49 -5.46 20.22
C VAL A 531 1.87 -4.15 19.77
N LEU A 532 2.15 -3.10 20.54
CA LEU A 532 1.63 -1.74 20.33
C LEU A 532 2.76 -0.86 19.82
N HIS A 533 2.53 -0.10 18.75
CA HIS A 533 3.48 0.87 18.21
C HIS A 533 2.91 2.28 18.34
N GLY A 534 3.78 3.24 18.61
CA GLY A 534 3.38 4.64 18.63
C GLY A 534 4.29 5.50 19.50
N THR A 535 3.71 6.48 20.17
CA THR A 535 4.46 7.52 20.89
C THR A 535 4.15 7.50 22.39
N ARG A 536 5.14 7.93 23.19
CA ARG A 536 4.99 8.13 24.63
C ARG A 536 4.26 9.43 24.94
N THR A 537 4.61 10.50 24.23
CA THR A 537 4.03 11.84 24.35
C THR A 537 2.97 12.05 23.27
N PRO A 538 2.01 12.96 23.47
CA PRO A 538 0.98 13.21 22.46
C PRO A 538 1.60 13.66 21.13
N PRO A 539 1.27 13.01 19.99
CA PRO A 539 1.95 13.25 18.71
C PRO A 539 1.55 14.58 18.03
N TYR A 540 0.43 15.19 18.45
CA TYR A 540 -0.16 16.33 17.73
C TYR A 540 -0.11 17.67 18.48
N THR A 541 0.42 17.71 19.69
CA THR A 541 0.44 18.94 20.51
C THR A 541 1.26 20.06 19.87
N ASP A 542 2.37 19.71 19.20
CA ASP A 542 3.26 20.68 18.55
C ASP A 542 2.87 20.99 17.10
N GLN A 543 1.78 20.41 16.61
CA GLN A 543 1.30 20.66 15.25
C GLN A 543 0.68 22.05 15.13
N PRO A 544 0.78 22.69 13.95
CA PRO A 544 0.21 24.02 13.71
C PRO A 544 -1.30 24.03 14.00
N ARG A 545 -1.76 25.11 14.64
CA ARG A 545 -3.20 25.36 14.81
C ARG A 545 -3.79 25.86 13.50
N MET A 546 -4.74 25.11 12.96
CA MET A 546 -5.33 25.42 11.67
C MET A 546 -6.58 26.32 11.81
N PRO A 547 -6.91 27.13 10.79
CA PRO A 547 -8.19 27.83 10.74
C PRO A 547 -9.37 26.86 10.87
N ALA A 548 -10.50 27.35 11.39
CA ALA A 548 -11.71 26.53 11.50
C ALA A 548 -12.15 25.99 10.13
N GLY A 549 -12.47 24.69 10.06
CA GLY A 549 -12.85 23.99 8.83
C GLY A 549 -11.69 23.47 7.99
N VAL A 550 -10.43 23.68 8.39
CA VAL A 550 -9.23 23.19 7.71
C VAL A 550 -8.59 22.09 8.56
N HIS A 551 -8.26 20.94 7.94
CA HIS A 551 -7.67 19.77 8.61
C HIS A 551 -8.41 19.33 9.88
N GLU A 552 -9.74 19.20 9.80
CA GLU A 552 -10.61 18.94 10.96
C GLU A 552 -10.23 17.68 11.75
N LYS A 553 -9.76 16.63 11.07
CA LYS A 553 -9.26 15.40 11.71
C LYS A 553 -8.11 15.70 12.68
N LEU A 554 -7.14 16.52 12.28
CA LEU A 554 -6.01 16.90 13.14
C LEU A 554 -6.51 17.67 14.37
N GLU A 555 -7.33 18.69 14.17
CA GLU A 555 -7.84 19.52 15.26
C GLU A 555 -8.66 18.71 16.27
N MET A 556 -9.48 17.79 15.79
CA MET A 556 -10.28 16.90 16.62
C MET A 556 -9.39 15.99 17.48
N VAL A 557 -8.43 15.29 16.87
CA VAL A 557 -7.57 14.36 17.59
C VAL A 557 -6.62 15.10 18.54
N ARG A 558 -6.07 16.24 18.12
CA ARG A 558 -5.23 17.09 18.96
C ARG A 558 -5.96 17.52 20.24
N ARG A 559 -7.22 17.98 20.12
CA ARG A 559 -8.04 18.34 21.29
C ARG A 559 -8.28 17.17 22.24
N ALA A 560 -8.54 15.98 21.69
CA ALA A 560 -8.71 14.77 22.51
C ALA A 560 -7.42 14.43 23.29
N HIS A 561 -6.27 14.55 22.62
CA HIS A 561 -4.96 14.32 23.23
C HIS A 561 -4.57 15.37 24.28
N GLU A 562 -4.83 16.65 24.03
CA GLU A 562 -4.53 17.75 24.96
C GLU A 562 -5.41 17.73 26.21
N SER A 563 -6.70 17.36 26.05
CA SER A 563 -7.64 17.32 27.16
C SER A 563 -7.58 16.02 27.97
N GLY A 564 -7.04 14.95 27.39
CA GLY A 564 -7.15 13.59 27.93
C GLY A 564 -8.59 13.05 27.89
N VAL A 565 -9.53 13.78 27.28
CA VAL A 565 -10.93 13.40 27.16
C VAL A 565 -11.20 13.01 25.72
N PHE A 566 -11.45 11.72 25.52
CA PHE A 566 -11.98 11.20 24.28
C PHE A 566 -13.51 11.14 24.44
N MET A 567 -14.24 11.86 23.57
CA MET A 567 -15.71 11.79 23.58
C MET A 567 -16.13 10.40 23.08
N VAL A 568 -16.46 9.52 24.02
CA VAL A 568 -16.98 8.17 23.76
C VAL A 568 -18.40 8.24 23.21
#